data_AF-A0A6B0US94-F1
#
_entry.id   AF-A0A6B0US94-F1
#
_cell.length_a   1.000
_cell.length_b   1.000
_cell.length_c   1.000
_cell.angle_alpha   90.00
_cell.angle_beta   90.00
_cell.angle_gamma   90.00
#
_symmetry.space_group_name_H-M   'P 1'
#
loop_
_entity.id
_entity.type
_entity.pdbx_description
1 polymer ?
#
loop_
_entity_poly.entity_id
_entity_poly.type
_entity_poly.pdbx_seq_one_letter_code
_entity_poly.pdbx_strand_id
1 'polypeptide(L)'
;MIATRLLVGLPSAVESIAVRLCSTALPLRDIKPKSQHNRPSHFVDWKRVKVIAGAGGDGCISFAHLFCNPNGGPDGGDGGNGGHIIFQATETVTSLAHVPSTIFGDGGMRGFGKDMHGRCGEHTVVQILRSHHKG
;
A
#
# COMPACT_ATOMS: atom_id res chain seq x y z
N MET A 1 64.71 -72.33 19.45
CA MET A 1 65.30 -72.21 18.10
C MET A 1 64.61 -71.03 17.41
N ILE A 2 64.93 -69.80 17.79
CA ILE A 2 65.95 -68.91 17.20
C ILE A 2 65.96 -68.97 15.66
N ALA A 3 65.44 -67.94 15.01
CA ALA A 3 65.75 -67.58 13.64
C ALA A 3 65.89 -66.05 13.54
N THR A 4 67.14 -65.63 13.42
CA THR A 4 67.68 -64.27 13.25
C THR A 4 67.72 -63.86 11.77
N ARG A 5 67.41 -62.59 11.45
CA ARG A 5 67.94 -61.83 10.28
C ARG A 5 67.51 -60.35 10.44
N LEU A 6 68.38 -59.39 10.78
CA LEU A 6 69.37 -58.65 9.95
C LEU A 6 68.71 -58.06 8.67
N LEU A 7 68.84 -56.79 8.26
CA LEU A 7 69.60 -55.59 8.70
C LEU A 7 69.14 -54.40 7.80
N VAL A 8 69.40 -53.18 8.26
CA VAL A 8 69.54 -51.86 7.57
C VAL A 8 68.33 -51.10 7.02
N GLY A 9 68.24 -49.82 7.40
CA GLY A 9 67.75 -48.77 6.49
C GLY A 9 67.12 -47.54 7.16
N LEU A 10 67.90 -46.69 7.83
CA LEU A 10 67.59 -45.25 7.90
C LEU A 10 68.10 -44.62 6.59
N PRO A 11 67.37 -43.67 5.98
CA PRO A 11 67.74 -42.29 6.26
C PRO A 11 66.61 -41.24 6.21
N SER A 12 66.88 -40.13 6.90
CA SER A 12 66.68 -38.73 6.49
C SER A 12 65.28 -38.14 6.26
N ALA A 13 65.17 -36.91 6.79
CA ALA A 13 64.26 -35.81 6.42
C ALA A 13 62.89 -35.83 7.13
N VAL A 14 62.74 -35.16 8.28
CA VAL A 14 62.36 -33.73 8.38
C VAL A 14 61.47 -33.22 7.24
N GLU A 15 60.16 -33.37 7.40
CA GLU A 15 59.15 -32.44 6.86
C GLU A 15 58.22 -32.07 8.02
N SER A 16 58.52 -30.96 8.71
CA SER A 16 58.05 -29.61 8.38
C SER A 16 56.68 -29.32 8.99
N ILE A 17 56.76 -28.85 10.23
CA ILE A 17 55.81 -27.98 10.91
C ILE A 17 55.42 -26.83 9.97
N ALA A 18 54.18 -26.82 9.48
CA ALA A 18 53.48 -25.59 9.09
C ALA A 18 52.00 -25.87 8.72
N VAL A 19 51.19 -26.43 9.62
CA VAL A 19 49.77 -26.09 9.58
C VAL A 19 49.68 -24.68 10.14
N ARG A 20 49.71 -23.69 9.23
CA ARG A 20 49.44 -22.29 9.53
C ARG A 20 48.17 -22.21 10.38
N LEU A 21 48.32 -21.86 11.66
CA LEU A 21 47.27 -21.23 12.45
C LEU A 21 47.03 -19.84 11.84
N CYS A 22 46.42 -19.80 10.66
CA CYS A 22 45.79 -18.59 10.17
C CYS A 22 44.56 -18.38 11.06
N SER A 23 44.72 -17.53 12.07
CA SER A 23 43.71 -17.06 13.00
C SER A 23 42.68 -16.20 12.25
N THR A 24 41.96 -16.78 11.31
CA THR A 24 40.79 -16.14 10.71
C THR A 24 39.58 -16.66 11.45
N ALA A 25 38.96 -15.80 12.26
CA ALA A 25 37.67 -16.08 12.87
C ALA A 25 36.68 -16.46 11.76
N LEU A 26 36.32 -17.74 11.70
CA LEU A 26 35.25 -18.19 10.82
C LEU A 26 33.94 -17.71 11.45
N PRO A 27 33.08 -16.99 10.71
CA PRO A 27 31.81 -16.55 11.25
C PRO A 27 31.02 -17.78 11.73
N LEU A 28 30.47 -17.69 12.94
CA LEU A 28 29.57 -18.72 13.45
C LEU A 28 28.43 -18.90 12.44
N ARG A 29 28.13 -20.15 12.10
CA ARG A 29 26.97 -20.47 11.25
C ARG A 29 25.74 -19.90 11.93
N ASP A 30 24.88 -19.19 11.19
CA ASP A 30 23.61 -18.72 11.74
C ASP A 30 22.77 -19.92 12.21
N ILE A 31 22.76 -20.15 13.54
CA ILE A 31 21.97 -21.24 14.16
C ILE A 31 20.51 -20.82 14.31
N LYS A 32 20.20 -19.52 14.20
CA LYS A 32 18.82 -19.04 14.30
C LYS A 32 18.05 -19.44 13.04
N PRO A 33 17.07 -20.36 13.11
CA PRO A 33 16.27 -20.70 11.94
C PRO A 33 15.56 -19.45 11.45
N LYS A 34 15.64 -19.16 10.14
CA LYS A 34 14.78 -18.15 9.51
C LYS A 34 13.33 -18.53 9.81
N SER A 35 12.53 -17.57 10.26
CA SER A 35 11.14 -17.80 10.62
C SER A 35 10.41 -18.48 9.46
N GLN A 36 9.83 -19.66 9.69
CA GLN A 36 9.12 -20.41 8.65
C GLN A 36 7.77 -19.77 8.25
N HIS A 37 7.38 -18.69 8.94
CA HIS A 37 6.21 -17.91 8.57
C HIS A 37 6.56 -16.95 7.43
N ASN A 38 6.51 -17.45 6.20
CA ASN A 38 6.51 -16.61 5.00
C ASN A 38 5.12 -15.98 4.83
N ARG A 39 4.76 -15.07 5.73
CA ARG A 39 3.71 -14.07 5.46
C ARG A 39 4.44 -12.77 5.16
N PRO A 40 4.65 -12.41 3.90
CA PRO A 40 5.12 -11.07 3.61
C PRO A 40 3.96 -10.11 3.93
N SER A 41 3.92 -9.60 5.16
CA SER A 41 3.14 -8.40 5.46
C SER A 41 3.88 -7.26 4.80
N HIS A 42 3.55 -6.98 3.54
CA HIS A 42 4.15 -5.88 2.80
C HIS A 42 3.72 -4.56 3.46
N PHE A 43 4.60 -4.03 4.30
CA PHE A 43 4.51 -2.68 4.83
C PHE A 43 4.83 -1.69 3.71
N VAL A 44 3.98 -0.66 3.57
CA VAL A 44 4.15 0.39 2.56
C VAL A 44 4.03 1.73 3.29
N ASP A 45 5.14 2.46 3.35
CA ASP A 45 5.25 3.80 3.93
C ASP A 45 4.89 4.90 2.94
N TRP A 46 5.14 4.66 1.65
CA TRP A 46 4.88 5.60 0.57
C TRP A 46 4.13 4.93 -0.59
N LYS A 47 3.13 5.65 -1.11
CA LYS A 47 2.34 5.21 -2.26
C LYS A 47 1.94 6.41 -3.11
N ARG A 48 2.17 6.32 -4.43
CA ARG A 48 1.60 7.26 -5.40
C ARG A 48 0.17 6.82 -5.71
N VAL A 49 -0.77 7.76 -5.64
CA VAL A 49 -2.19 7.50 -5.82
C VAL A 49 -2.76 8.45 -6.86
N LYS A 50 -3.59 7.92 -7.77
CA LYS A 50 -4.40 8.74 -8.66
C LYS A 50 -5.74 9.02 -7.99
N VAL A 51 -6.10 10.29 -7.90
CA VAL A 51 -7.32 10.73 -7.22
C VAL A 51 -8.21 11.42 -8.25
N ILE A 52 -9.45 10.95 -8.39
CA ILE A 52 -10.45 11.52 -9.30
C ILE A 52 -11.68 11.82 -8.45
N ALA A 53 -11.91 13.09 -8.16
CA ALA A 53 -13.09 13.51 -7.40
C ALA A 53 -14.39 13.24 -8.18
N GLY A 54 -15.51 13.30 -7.48
CA GLY A 54 -16.82 13.20 -8.11
C GLY A 54 -17.06 14.34 -9.10
N ALA A 55 -17.65 14.02 -10.26
CA ALA A 55 -18.16 15.04 -11.16
C ALA A 55 -19.43 15.68 -10.59
N GLY A 56 -19.63 16.97 -10.83
CA GLY A 56 -20.92 17.62 -10.58
C GLY A 56 -21.99 17.08 -11.52
N GLY A 57 -23.25 17.11 -11.08
CA GLY A 57 -24.40 16.81 -11.93
C GLY A 57 -24.76 18.01 -12.80
N ASP A 58 -25.41 17.74 -13.93
CA ASP A 58 -25.91 18.78 -14.82
C ASP A 58 -27.18 19.44 -14.24
N GLY A 59 -27.35 20.74 -14.50
CA GLY A 59 -28.62 21.41 -14.29
C GLY A 59 -29.68 20.96 -15.29
N CYS A 60 -30.96 21.14 -14.95
CA CYS A 60 -32.08 20.84 -15.82
C CYS A 60 -32.64 22.12 -16.44
N ILE A 61 -32.87 22.13 -17.75
CA ILE A 61 -33.68 23.17 -18.40
C ILE A 61 -35.10 22.61 -18.55
N SER A 62 -36.04 23.16 -17.78
CA SER A 62 -37.44 22.71 -17.74
C SER A 62 -38.37 23.91 -17.53
N PHE A 63 -39.62 23.77 -17.98
CA PHE A 63 -40.71 24.72 -17.75
C PHE A 63 -41.90 24.01 -17.12
N ALA A 64 -42.57 24.68 -16.18
CA ALA A 64 -43.69 24.10 -15.44
C ALA A 64 -44.91 23.84 -16.32
N HIS A 65 -45.48 22.64 -16.22
CA HIS A 65 -46.76 22.32 -16.84
C HIS A 65 -47.88 22.34 -15.79
N LEU A 66 -48.72 23.37 -15.85
CA LEU A 66 -49.81 23.60 -14.90
C LEU A 66 -51.15 23.59 -15.65
N PHE A 67 -52.19 23.04 -15.01
CA PHE A 67 -53.53 23.05 -15.58
C PHE A 67 -54.01 24.48 -15.83
N CYS A 68 -54.53 24.74 -17.04
CA CYS A 68 -54.97 26.05 -17.50
C CYS A 68 -53.92 27.18 -17.50
N ASN A 69 -52.63 26.86 -17.39
CA ASN A 69 -51.56 27.84 -17.61
C ASN A 69 -50.58 27.34 -18.70
N PRO A 70 -50.75 27.78 -19.96
CA PRO A 70 -49.88 27.35 -21.05
C PRO A 70 -48.45 27.91 -20.97
N ASN A 71 -48.24 28.99 -20.21
CA ASN A 71 -46.95 29.66 -20.05
C ASN A 71 -46.45 29.51 -18.60
N GLY A 72 -46.19 28.27 -18.18
CA GLY A 72 -45.49 28.06 -16.92
C GLY A 72 -44.07 28.61 -16.98
N GLY A 73 -43.61 29.20 -15.87
CA GLY A 73 -42.23 29.70 -15.75
C GLY A 73 -41.20 28.57 -15.79
N PRO A 74 -39.90 28.92 -15.84
CA PRO A 74 -38.83 27.93 -15.72
C PRO A 74 -38.92 27.23 -14.36
N ASP A 75 -38.75 25.90 -14.35
CA ASP A 75 -38.83 25.07 -13.15
C ASP A 75 -37.69 24.03 -13.11
N GLY A 76 -36.57 24.33 -13.77
CA GLY A 76 -35.40 23.47 -13.82
C GLY A 76 -34.54 23.56 -12.56
N GLY A 77 -34.26 22.43 -11.92
CA GLY A 77 -33.35 22.36 -10.79
C GLY A 77 -31.87 22.29 -11.19
N ASP A 78 -31.01 22.83 -10.32
CA ASP A 78 -29.55 22.67 -10.38
C ASP A 78 -29.09 21.21 -10.23
N GLY A 79 -27.90 20.90 -10.75
CA GLY A 79 -27.22 19.63 -10.50
C GLY A 79 -26.53 19.60 -9.13
N GLY A 80 -26.36 18.40 -8.59
CA GLY A 80 -25.70 18.18 -7.31
C GLY A 80 -24.18 18.27 -7.41
N ASN A 81 -23.52 18.66 -6.32
CA ASN A 81 -22.05 18.67 -6.27
C ASN A 81 -21.48 17.25 -6.34
N GLY A 82 -20.30 17.11 -6.94
CA GLY A 82 -19.53 15.88 -6.87
C GLY A 82 -18.91 15.64 -5.50
N GLY A 83 -18.75 14.37 -5.14
CA GLY A 83 -18.18 13.94 -3.87
C GLY A 83 -16.69 14.26 -3.76
N HIS A 84 -16.30 14.82 -2.62
CA HIS A 84 -14.90 15.05 -2.27
C HIS A 84 -14.20 13.73 -1.90
N ILE A 85 -12.88 13.70 -2.11
CA ILE A 85 -12.01 12.65 -1.59
C ILE A 85 -11.23 13.23 -0.42
N ILE A 86 -11.40 12.63 0.75
CA ILE A 86 -10.87 13.15 2.02
C ILE A 86 -9.90 12.13 2.58
N PHE A 87 -8.64 12.53 2.73
CA PHE A 87 -7.65 11.72 3.46
C PHE A 87 -7.70 12.07 4.94
N GLN A 88 -8.10 11.11 5.76
CA GLN A 88 -8.22 11.29 7.20
C GLN A 88 -7.09 10.57 7.94
N ALA A 89 -6.22 11.33 8.59
CA ALA A 89 -5.17 10.76 9.44
C ALA A 89 -5.77 10.10 10.69
N THR A 90 -5.43 8.84 10.93
CA THR A 90 -5.86 8.04 12.08
C THR A 90 -4.69 7.27 12.70
N GLU A 91 -4.81 6.92 13.97
CA GLU A 91 -3.83 6.11 14.71
C GLU A 91 -4.02 4.59 14.47
N THR A 92 -5.18 4.20 13.93
CA THR A 92 -5.53 2.79 13.69
C THR A 92 -4.85 2.19 12.46
N VAL A 93 -4.43 3.03 11.49
CA VAL A 93 -3.80 2.59 10.25
C VAL A 93 -2.28 2.69 10.39
N THR A 94 -1.59 1.58 10.17
CA THR A 94 -0.13 1.48 10.32
C THR A 94 0.62 1.41 8.99
N SER A 95 -0.04 1.12 7.87
CA SER A 95 0.58 0.94 6.54
C SER A 95 -0.35 1.46 5.43
N LEU A 96 0.22 2.08 4.39
CA LEU A 96 -0.51 2.54 3.19
C LEU A 96 -0.83 1.40 2.20
N ALA A 97 -0.51 0.15 2.54
CA ALA A 97 -0.75 -1.00 1.67
C ALA A 97 -2.23 -1.12 1.25
N HIS A 98 -3.17 -0.79 2.14
CA HIS A 98 -4.61 -0.88 1.89
C HIS A 98 -5.15 0.19 0.93
N VAL A 99 -4.42 1.30 0.74
CA VAL A 99 -4.90 2.42 -0.08
C VAL A 99 -4.88 1.96 -1.55
N PRO A 100 -5.98 1.99 -2.31
CA PRO A 100 -5.96 1.56 -3.70
C PRO A 100 -5.09 2.51 -4.54
N SER A 101 -4.57 2.06 -5.68
CA SER A 101 -3.74 2.90 -6.56
C SER A 101 -4.53 4.04 -7.23
N THR A 102 -5.84 3.86 -7.39
CA THR A 102 -6.77 4.88 -7.88
C THR A 102 -7.97 4.97 -6.95
N ILE A 103 -8.39 6.18 -6.61
CA ILE A 103 -9.56 6.47 -5.78
C ILE A 103 -10.52 7.33 -6.61
N PHE A 104 -11.78 6.93 -6.64
CA PHE A 104 -12.87 7.65 -7.31
C PHE A 104 -13.83 8.21 -6.27
N GLY A 105 -14.27 9.45 -6.47
CA GLY A 105 -15.36 10.05 -5.71
C GLY A 105 -16.69 9.82 -6.42
N ASP A 106 -17.78 9.82 -5.66
CA ASP A 106 -19.12 9.66 -6.22
C ASP A 106 -19.59 10.93 -6.93
N GLY A 107 -20.22 10.78 -8.10
CA GLY A 107 -20.79 11.90 -8.84
C GLY A 107 -22.03 12.48 -8.17
N GLY A 108 -22.28 13.78 -8.39
CA GLY A 108 -23.57 14.40 -8.11
C GLY A 108 -24.63 13.97 -9.12
N MET A 109 -25.88 13.92 -8.70
CA MET A 109 -27.01 13.67 -9.61
C MET A 109 -27.37 14.94 -10.38
N ARG A 110 -27.94 14.78 -11.58
CA ARG A 110 -28.53 15.90 -12.32
C ARG A 110 -29.74 16.49 -11.57
N GLY A 111 -30.05 17.74 -11.86
CA GLY A 111 -31.33 18.33 -11.51
C GLY A 111 -32.47 17.79 -12.37
N PHE A 112 -33.69 18.10 -11.97
CA PHE A 112 -34.93 17.73 -12.67
C PHE A 112 -35.89 18.92 -12.71
N GLY A 113 -36.98 18.81 -13.48
CA GLY A 113 -38.07 19.80 -13.45
C GLY A 113 -38.74 19.88 -12.07
N LYS A 114 -39.68 20.81 -11.91
CA LYS A 114 -40.35 21.14 -10.65
C LYS A 114 -39.39 21.58 -9.54
N ASP A 115 -38.37 22.35 -9.90
CA ASP A 115 -37.34 22.88 -9.02
C ASP A 115 -36.60 21.81 -8.20
N MET A 116 -36.52 20.59 -8.75
CA MET A 116 -35.90 19.46 -8.06
C MET A 116 -34.39 19.45 -8.29
N HIS A 117 -33.64 19.89 -7.28
CA HIS A 117 -32.18 19.87 -7.32
C HIS A 117 -31.59 18.46 -7.23
N GLY A 118 -30.46 18.26 -7.91
CA GLY A 118 -29.70 17.03 -7.88
C GLY A 118 -29.05 16.76 -6.51
N ARG A 119 -29.05 15.50 -6.09
CA ARG A 119 -28.36 15.06 -4.86
C ARG A 119 -26.84 15.20 -5.01
N CYS A 120 -26.18 15.67 -3.96
CA CYS A 120 -24.72 15.69 -3.89
C CYS A 120 -24.13 14.26 -3.80
N GLY A 121 -23.01 14.03 -4.47
CA GLY A 121 -22.25 12.78 -4.37
C GLY A 121 -21.68 12.57 -2.96
N GLU A 122 -21.65 11.32 -2.51
CA GLU A 122 -21.09 10.99 -1.19
C GLU A 122 -19.57 11.18 -1.17
N HIS A 123 -19.05 11.61 -0.02
CA HIS A 123 -17.63 11.83 0.15
C HIS A 123 -16.91 10.51 0.42
N THR A 124 -15.83 10.26 -0.32
CA THR A 124 -14.98 9.10 -0.11
C THR A 124 -13.92 9.44 0.92
N VAL A 125 -14.02 8.84 2.11
CA VAL A 125 -13.02 9.00 3.17
C VAL A 125 -12.01 7.87 3.12
N VAL A 126 -10.74 8.21 2.95
CA VAL A 126 -9.63 7.27 2.96
C VAL A 126 -8.82 7.51 4.23
N GLN A 127 -8.88 6.54 5.14
CA GLN A 127 -8.06 6.57 6.35
C GLN A 127 -6.59 6.35 6.00
N ILE A 128 -5.71 7.17 6.57
CA ILE A 128 -4.25 7.05 6.40
C ILE A 128 -3.55 7.11 7.75
N LEU A 129 -2.30 6.67 7.80
CA LEU A 129 -1.49 6.72 9.01
C LEU A 129 -1.27 8.17 9.46
N ARG A 130 -1.44 8.44 10.75
CA ARG A 130 -1.12 9.73 11.35
C ARG A 130 0.40 9.93 11.40
N SER A 131 0.85 11.13 11.04
CA SER A 131 2.24 11.53 11.25
C SER A 131 2.52 11.75 12.75
N HIS A 132 3.51 11.05 13.30
CA HIS A 132 4.02 11.29 14.64
C HIS A 132 5.24 12.21 14.56
N HIS A 133 5.01 13.52 14.49
CA HIS A 133 6.08 14.48 14.76
C HIS A 133 6.13 14.72 16.27
N LYS A 134 7.17 14.23 16.95
CA LYS A 134 7.52 14.73 18.29
C LYS A 134 8.33 16.00 18.10
N GLY A 135 7.70 17.14 18.37
CA GLY A 135 8.39 18.43 18.52
C GLY A 135 9.21 18.46 19.81
#